data_AF-A0A962Q2J2-F1
#
_entry.id   AF-A0A962Q2J2-F1
#
_cell.length_a   1.000
_cell.length_b   1.000
_cell.length_c   1.000
_cell.angle_alpha   90.00
_cell.angle_beta   90.00
_cell.angle_gamma   90.00
#
_symmetry.space_group_name_H-M   'P 1'
#
loop_
_entity.id
_entity.type
_entity.pdbx_description
1 polymer ?
#
loop_
_entity_poly.entity_id
_entity_poly.type
_entity_poly.pdbx_seq_one_letter_code
_entity_poly.pdbx_strand_id
1 'polypeptide(L)'
;MVRVILLLAVLLPSVGLHASNFPRPAALEPAIQFWIKVYTQVTTDQGYVHDDESLSVIYEVVNLPPGGSREARNKVIDAASQRVRSALHSLGQGKRSGLSATEAAVLASWPAGTSSQTFAEAAQRVRFQTGQSDRFREGLVRSGQWKPHIRAVLAKYELPPELEVLPHVESSFNPFAYSKVAAAGMWQFMPATAREYMRVDSVVDERMDPFIATDGAARLLKTNYRVTGTWPLALTGYNHGAGGMSRAAKALGTTDIDVIVHKYKGKAFGFASRNFYASFLAALEVDRNPGRYIGRVQLDEPTAYDVVTVQEYVSAPALAREAGISLDELKRHNPALLAPVWQGEKYIPRGYPVRVPAAQLARPLGTTVASLSADARLSQQKPDRMHRIAQGDSLSSIARRYGVSVSSLMTANGLRNHSIQAGKTLILPGNPGREPLSAAQVASTRARLSGQPQEYIIRNGDSLWSIARRFKVSTQQLMAWNDISTNKPIQPGQKLKIASAG
;
A
#
# COMPACT_ATOMS: atom_id res chain seq x y z
N MET A 1 14.16 -31.41 -75.74
CA MET A 1 12.96 -31.03 -74.96
C MET A 1 13.21 -31.38 -73.50
N VAL A 2 13.37 -30.35 -72.67
CA VAL A 2 13.70 -30.46 -71.24
C VAL A 2 12.44 -30.80 -70.45
N ARG A 3 12.47 -31.85 -69.62
CA ARG A 3 11.44 -32.14 -68.61
C ARG A 3 11.87 -31.51 -67.29
N VAL A 4 11.10 -30.53 -66.83
CA VAL A 4 11.23 -29.87 -65.53
C VAL A 4 10.58 -30.74 -64.47
N ILE A 5 11.35 -31.10 -63.44
CA ILE A 5 10.85 -31.74 -62.22
C ILE A 5 10.60 -30.61 -61.20
N LEU A 6 9.34 -30.45 -60.79
CA LEU A 6 8.93 -29.53 -59.74
C LEU A 6 9.18 -30.20 -58.37
N LEU A 7 10.09 -29.65 -57.56
CA LEU A 7 10.22 -30.00 -56.14
C LEU A 7 9.27 -29.11 -55.32
N LEU A 8 8.24 -29.72 -54.72
CA LEU A 8 7.43 -29.09 -53.67
C LEU A 8 8.21 -29.14 -52.35
N ALA A 9 8.64 -27.97 -51.87
CA ALA A 9 9.14 -27.81 -50.51
C ALA A 9 7.95 -27.63 -49.54
N VAL A 10 7.70 -28.64 -48.71
CA VAL A 10 6.75 -28.55 -47.59
C VAL A 10 7.43 -27.79 -46.45
N LEU A 11 7.08 -26.52 -46.26
CA LEU A 11 7.43 -25.76 -45.07
C LEU A 11 6.52 -26.20 -43.92
N LEU A 12 7.05 -27.02 -43.01
CA LEU A 12 6.42 -27.23 -41.71
C LEU A 12 6.70 -26.01 -40.82
N PRO A 13 5.69 -25.40 -40.18
CA PRO A 13 5.92 -24.33 -39.23
C PRO A 13 6.59 -24.91 -37.99
N SER A 14 7.82 -24.47 -37.72
CA SER A 14 8.49 -24.69 -36.45
C SER A 14 7.71 -23.98 -35.35
N VAL A 15 6.89 -24.74 -34.61
CA VAL A 15 6.29 -24.28 -33.36
C VAL A 15 7.41 -24.17 -32.34
N GLY A 16 8.08 -23.02 -32.31
CA GLY A 16 8.98 -22.69 -31.21
C GLY A 16 8.16 -22.62 -29.92
N LEU A 17 8.40 -23.55 -28.99
CA LEU A 17 7.97 -23.39 -27.59
C LEU A 17 8.59 -22.10 -27.05
N HIS A 18 7.88 -20.99 -27.14
CA HIS A 18 8.24 -19.79 -26.40
C HIS A 18 8.13 -20.11 -24.91
N ALA A 19 9.26 -20.09 -24.22
CA ALA A 19 9.28 -20.20 -22.77
C ALA A 19 8.41 -19.08 -22.19
N SER A 20 7.46 -19.43 -21.31
CA SER A 20 6.63 -18.45 -20.62
C SER A 20 7.50 -17.41 -19.92
N ASN A 21 7.20 -16.13 -20.08
CA ASN A 21 7.87 -15.04 -19.34
C ASN A 21 7.76 -15.25 -17.82
N PHE A 22 6.70 -15.91 -17.36
CA PHE A 22 6.45 -16.22 -15.96
C PHE A 22 6.33 -17.73 -15.78
N PRO A 23 7.45 -18.45 -15.63
CA PRO A 23 7.41 -19.89 -15.36
C PRO A 23 6.70 -20.17 -14.04
N ARG A 24 6.04 -21.31 -13.95
CA ARG A 24 5.34 -21.80 -12.76
C ARG A 24 6.01 -23.09 -12.26
N PRO A 25 7.13 -23.00 -11.52
CA PRO A 25 7.81 -24.17 -10.98
C PRO A 25 6.89 -24.97 -10.07
N ALA A 26 6.92 -26.30 -10.15
CA ALA A 26 6.10 -27.18 -9.32
C ALA A 26 6.34 -26.95 -7.81
N ALA A 27 7.56 -26.61 -7.43
CA ALA A 27 7.93 -26.30 -6.04
C ALA A 27 7.21 -25.06 -5.48
N LEU A 28 6.76 -24.13 -6.33
CA LEU A 28 5.98 -22.96 -5.89
C LEU A 28 4.48 -23.22 -5.85
N GLU A 29 4.00 -24.35 -6.35
CA GLU A 29 2.57 -24.65 -6.44
C GLU A 29 1.85 -24.58 -5.07
N PRO A 30 2.40 -25.08 -3.95
CA PRO A 30 1.79 -24.91 -2.64
C PRO A 30 1.59 -23.42 -2.26
N ALA A 31 2.57 -22.58 -2.57
CA ALA A 31 2.50 -21.14 -2.31
C ALA A 31 1.45 -20.46 -3.21
N ILE A 32 1.41 -20.83 -4.49
CA ILE A 32 0.44 -20.30 -5.45
C ILE A 32 -0.98 -20.66 -5.03
N GLN A 33 -1.24 -21.92 -4.67
CA GLN A 33 -2.55 -22.36 -4.20
C GLN A 33 -2.96 -21.68 -2.89
N PHE A 34 -2.02 -21.46 -1.97
CA PHE A 34 -2.28 -20.68 -0.76
C PHE A 34 -2.76 -19.25 -1.09
N TRP A 35 -2.07 -18.55 -1.98
CA TRP A 35 -2.47 -17.19 -2.37
C TRP A 35 -3.77 -17.15 -3.17
N ILE A 36 -4.05 -18.17 -4.01
CA ILE A 36 -5.38 -18.32 -4.64
C ILE A 36 -6.46 -18.38 -3.56
N LYS A 37 -6.29 -19.18 -2.49
CA LYS A 37 -7.26 -19.23 -1.38
C LYS A 37 -7.41 -17.87 -0.69
N VAL A 38 -6.30 -17.17 -0.42
CA VAL A 38 -6.33 -15.81 0.17
C VAL A 38 -7.12 -14.83 -0.70
N TYR A 39 -7.00 -14.92 -2.02
CA TYR A 39 -7.69 -14.04 -2.98
C TYR A 39 -9.12 -14.45 -3.30
N THR A 40 -9.58 -15.63 -2.88
CA THR A 40 -10.86 -16.18 -3.37
C THR A 40 -11.79 -16.71 -2.28
N GLN A 41 -11.28 -17.15 -1.13
CA GLN A 41 -12.06 -17.90 -0.14
C GLN A 41 -12.27 -17.16 1.19
N VAL A 42 -11.39 -16.23 1.56
CA VAL A 42 -11.45 -15.51 2.83
C VAL A 42 -11.43 -14.00 2.60
N THR A 43 -12.35 -13.28 3.24
CA THR A 43 -12.47 -11.82 3.11
C THR A 43 -11.49 -11.10 4.03
N THR A 44 -11.45 -9.78 3.96
CA THR A 44 -10.68 -8.97 4.91
C THR A 44 -11.15 -9.11 6.36
N ASP A 45 -12.36 -9.63 6.63
CA ASP A 45 -12.85 -9.97 7.97
C ASP A 45 -12.52 -11.40 8.39
N GLN A 46 -11.69 -12.10 7.61
CA GLN A 46 -11.21 -13.43 7.92
C GLN A 46 -9.70 -13.53 7.68
N GLY A 47 -9.12 -14.67 8.03
CA GLY A 47 -7.77 -15.01 7.61
C GLY A 47 -7.36 -16.40 8.04
N TYR A 48 -6.18 -16.81 7.60
CA TYR A 48 -5.60 -18.11 7.91
C TYR A 48 -4.53 -17.98 8.98
N VAL A 49 -4.56 -18.88 9.97
CA VAL A 49 -3.37 -19.24 10.74
C VAL A 49 -2.69 -20.39 10.01
N HIS A 50 -1.42 -20.24 9.63
CA HIS A 50 -0.71 -21.16 8.74
C HIS A 50 0.79 -21.25 9.08
N ASP A 51 1.50 -22.21 8.48
CA ASP A 51 2.98 -22.29 8.53
C ASP A 51 3.60 -21.36 7.48
N ASP A 52 4.63 -20.58 7.85
CA ASP A 52 5.23 -19.57 6.97
C ASP A 52 6.23 -20.10 5.93
N GLU A 53 6.64 -21.36 6.02
CA GLU A 53 7.46 -22.07 5.04
C GLU A 53 6.63 -23.13 4.28
N SER A 54 5.82 -23.92 4.98
CA SER A 54 4.95 -24.94 4.39
C SER A 54 3.53 -24.39 4.13
N LEU A 55 3.38 -23.56 3.09
CA LEU A 55 2.14 -22.83 2.81
C LEU A 55 0.90 -23.69 2.50
N SER A 56 1.08 -24.98 2.19
CA SER A 56 -0.05 -25.92 2.10
C SER A 56 -0.69 -26.23 3.46
N VAL A 57 0.03 -26.00 4.56
CA VAL A 57 -0.41 -26.25 5.94
C VAL A 57 -1.15 -25.02 6.47
N ILE A 58 -2.48 -25.09 6.43
CA ILE A 58 -3.38 -24.13 7.05
C ILE A 58 -3.99 -24.78 8.29
N TYR A 59 -3.79 -24.16 9.46
CA TYR A 59 -4.22 -24.70 10.75
C TYR A 59 -5.67 -24.36 11.08
N GLU A 60 -6.09 -23.12 10.82
CA GLU A 60 -7.41 -22.62 11.19
C GLU A 60 -7.80 -21.44 10.29
N VAL A 61 -9.10 -21.31 9.99
CA VAL A 61 -9.71 -20.08 9.48
C VAL A 61 -10.24 -19.27 10.65
N VAL A 62 -9.76 -18.04 10.79
CA VAL A 62 -10.13 -17.15 11.89
C VAL A 62 -11.10 -16.09 11.40
N ASN A 63 -12.26 -15.99 12.05
CA ASN A 63 -13.20 -14.89 11.84
C ASN A 63 -12.82 -13.70 12.71
N LEU A 64 -12.61 -12.55 12.09
CA LEU A 64 -12.26 -11.30 12.75
C LEU A 64 -13.53 -10.46 12.96
N PRO A 65 -13.64 -9.69 14.05
CA PRO A 65 -14.76 -8.79 14.27
C PRO A 65 -14.88 -7.78 13.11
N PRO A 66 -15.99 -7.79 12.34
CA PRO A 66 -16.22 -6.82 11.27
C PRO A 66 -16.26 -5.40 11.82
N GLY A 67 -15.54 -4.48 11.19
CA GLY A 67 -15.41 -3.10 11.68
C GLY A 67 -14.76 -2.95 13.07
N GLY A 68 -14.24 -4.05 13.65
CA GLY A 68 -13.61 -4.04 14.96
C GLY A 68 -12.32 -3.23 14.97
N SER A 69 -11.98 -2.66 16.13
CA SER A 69 -10.70 -1.95 16.29
C SER A 69 -9.53 -2.88 16.02
N ARG A 70 -8.38 -2.31 15.65
CA ARG A 70 -7.15 -3.07 15.39
C ARG A 70 -6.77 -3.95 16.58
N GLU A 71 -6.95 -3.44 17.80
CA GLU A 71 -6.65 -4.14 19.04
C GLU A 71 -7.59 -5.34 19.23
N ALA A 72 -8.89 -5.17 18.98
CA ALA A 72 -9.86 -6.26 19.07
C ALA A 72 -9.55 -7.38 18.07
N ARG A 73 -9.20 -7.02 16.83
CA ARG A 73 -8.81 -7.97 15.78
C ARG A 73 -7.51 -8.69 16.13
N ASN A 74 -6.49 -7.95 16.58
CA ASN A 74 -5.21 -8.54 17.01
C ASN A 74 -5.40 -9.51 18.17
N LYS A 75 -6.26 -9.20 19.14
CA LYS A 75 -6.56 -10.12 20.26
C LYS A 75 -7.07 -11.48 19.77
N VAL A 76 -7.95 -11.49 18.77
CA VAL A 76 -8.48 -12.72 18.18
C VAL A 76 -7.38 -13.49 17.43
N ILE A 77 -6.56 -12.78 16.64
CA ILE A 77 -5.43 -13.36 15.90
C ILE A 77 -4.40 -13.98 16.84
N ASP A 78 -4.03 -13.27 17.90
CA ASP A 78 -3.03 -13.71 18.87
C ASP A 78 -3.51 -14.93 19.64
N ALA A 79 -4.79 -14.94 20.04
CA ALA A 79 -5.40 -16.10 20.69
C ALA A 79 -5.41 -17.34 19.78
N ALA A 80 -5.80 -17.20 18.51
CA ALA A 80 -5.80 -18.30 17.55
C ALA A 80 -4.38 -18.82 17.28
N SER A 81 -3.44 -17.91 17.04
CA SER A 81 -2.03 -18.25 16.81
C SER A 81 -1.43 -18.97 18.02
N GLN A 82 -1.74 -18.53 19.25
CA GLN A 82 -1.21 -19.17 20.44
C GLN A 82 -1.80 -20.56 20.68
N ARG A 83 -3.09 -20.80 20.39
CA ARG A 83 -3.68 -22.14 20.44
C ARG A 83 -2.95 -23.11 19.52
N VAL A 84 -2.69 -22.68 18.28
CA VAL A 84 -1.96 -23.48 17.29
C VAL A 84 -0.52 -23.74 17.74
N ARG A 85 0.20 -22.72 18.24
CA ARG A 85 1.57 -22.89 18.77
C ARG A 85 1.62 -23.90 19.91
N SER A 86 0.69 -23.82 20.87
CA SER A 86 0.63 -24.78 21.98
C SER A 86 0.39 -26.20 21.49
N ALA A 87 -0.51 -26.40 20.52
CA ALA A 87 -0.74 -27.70 19.90
C ALA A 87 0.51 -28.23 19.18
N LEU A 88 1.19 -27.38 18.40
CA LEU A 88 2.44 -27.74 17.73
C LEU A 88 3.56 -28.10 18.71
N HIS A 89 3.69 -27.36 19.83
CA HIS A 89 4.65 -27.70 20.88
C HIS A 89 4.36 -29.06 21.52
N SER A 90 3.10 -29.35 21.82
CA SER A 90 2.67 -30.65 22.37
C SER A 90 2.96 -31.81 21.42
N LEU A 91 2.62 -31.65 20.13
CA LEU A 91 2.98 -32.62 19.09
C LEU A 91 4.51 -32.72 18.91
N GLY A 92 5.23 -31.61 19.09
CA GLY A 92 6.68 -31.55 19.04
C GLY A 92 7.38 -32.27 20.19
N GLN A 93 6.68 -32.51 21.30
CA GLN A 93 7.13 -33.36 22.41
C GLN A 93 6.80 -34.84 22.20
N GLY A 94 6.18 -35.21 21.07
CA GLY A 94 5.88 -36.60 20.73
C GLY A 94 4.46 -37.06 21.06
N LYS A 95 3.57 -36.16 21.51
CA LYS A 95 2.17 -36.52 21.76
C LYS A 95 1.48 -36.94 20.45
N ARG A 96 0.87 -38.13 20.43
CA ARG A 96 0.11 -38.67 19.26
C ARG A 96 -1.22 -39.32 19.63
N SER A 97 -1.46 -39.59 20.90
CA SER A 97 -2.72 -40.12 21.44
C SER A 97 -3.28 -39.19 22.53
N GLY A 98 -4.57 -39.34 22.87
CA GLY A 98 -5.21 -38.45 23.86
C GLY A 98 -5.19 -36.98 23.45
N LEU A 99 -5.33 -36.72 22.14
CA LEU A 99 -5.24 -35.38 21.56
C LEU A 99 -6.53 -34.59 21.87
N SER A 100 -6.36 -33.33 22.23
CA SER A 100 -7.45 -32.34 22.17
C SER A 100 -7.89 -32.13 20.72
N ALA A 101 -9.08 -31.55 20.52
CA ALA A 101 -9.60 -31.25 19.19
C ALA A 101 -8.63 -30.39 18.36
N THR A 102 -8.00 -29.38 18.97
CA THR A 102 -7.00 -28.54 18.32
C THR A 102 -5.74 -29.32 17.94
N GLU A 103 -5.21 -30.16 18.84
CA GLU A 103 -4.04 -30.99 18.54
C GLU A 103 -4.32 -31.99 17.41
N ALA A 104 -5.51 -32.59 17.40
CA ALA A 104 -5.94 -33.49 16.33
C ALA A 104 -6.06 -32.76 14.98
N ALA A 105 -6.67 -31.57 14.96
CA ALA A 105 -6.78 -30.75 13.76
C ALA A 105 -5.42 -30.29 13.22
N VAL A 106 -4.52 -29.84 14.12
CA VAL A 106 -3.14 -29.48 13.75
C VAL A 106 -2.39 -30.70 13.22
N LEU A 107 -2.45 -31.85 13.88
CA LEU A 107 -1.81 -33.08 13.40
C LEU A 107 -2.31 -33.47 12.00
N ALA A 108 -3.63 -33.38 11.76
CA ALA A 108 -4.26 -33.71 10.48
C ALA A 108 -3.92 -32.71 9.35
N SER A 109 -3.49 -31.49 9.67
CA SER A 109 -3.07 -30.50 8.67
C SER A 109 -1.69 -30.81 8.06
N TRP A 110 -0.93 -31.72 8.66
CA TRP A 110 0.38 -32.15 8.20
C TRP A 110 0.32 -33.54 7.54
N PRO A 111 1.25 -33.88 6.62
CA PRO A 111 1.36 -35.22 6.08
C PRO A 111 1.52 -36.29 7.18
N ALA A 112 0.95 -37.47 6.94
CA ALA A 112 1.12 -38.61 7.84
C ALA A 112 2.61 -38.93 8.04
N GLY A 113 3.00 -39.23 9.28
CA GLY A 113 4.40 -39.51 9.64
C GLY A 113 5.26 -38.27 9.92
N THR A 114 4.68 -37.06 9.93
CA THR A 114 5.42 -35.83 10.28
C THR A 114 6.10 -35.97 11.66
N SER A 115 7.40 -35.66 11.68
CA SER A 115 8.25 -35.85 12.86
C SER A 115 7.93 -34.86 13.97
N SER A 116 8.22 -35.24 15.21
CA SER A 116 8.11 -34.32 16.36
C SER A 116 9.03 -33.10 16.22
N GLN A 117 10.22 -33.26 15.64
CA GLN A 117 11.10 -32.11 15.36
C GLN A 117 10.43 -31.12 14.40
N THR A 118 9.79 -31.60 13.33
CA THR A 118 9.09 -30.74 12.37
C THR A 118 7.98 -29.94 13.03
N PHE A 119 7.21 -30.54 13.95
CA PHE A 119 6.19 -29.83 14.73
C PHE A 119 6.81 -28.79 15.68
N ALA A 120 7.93 -29.11 16.33
CA ALA A 120 8.63 -28.18 17.21
C ALA A 120 9.15 -26.95 16.45
N GLU A 121 9.68 -27.14 15.24
CA GLU A 121 10.10 -26.04 14.36
C GLU A 121 8.89 -25.25 13.82
N ALA A 122 7.82 -25.93 13.43
CA ALA A 122 6.58 -25.30 12.96
C ALA A 122 5.95 -24.36 13.99
N ALA A 123 6.10 -24.65 15.29
CA ALA A 123 5.64 -23.77 16.36
C ALA A 123 6.28 -22.36 16.29
N GLN A 124 7.49 -22.24 15.75
CA GLN A 124 8.19 -20.97 15.54
C GLN A 124 7.79 -20.26 14.24
N ARG A 125 7.08 -20.97 13.35
CA ARG A 125 6.69 -20.52 12.01
C ARG A 125 5.20 -20.18 11.88
N VAL A 126 4.45 -20.19 12.98
CA VAL A 126 3.02 -19.86 12.98
C VAL A 126 2.79 -18.39 12.62
N ARG A 127 2.10 -18.18 11.51
CA ARG A 127 1.79 -16.88 10.93
C ARG A 127 0.29 -16.71 10.67
N PHE A 128 -0.18 -15.47 10.77
CA PHE A 128 -1.51 -15.08 10.33
C PHE A 128 -1.47 -14.33 9.00
N GLN A 129 -2.37 -14.69 8.07
CA GLN A 129 -2.58 -14.01 6.79
C GLN A 129 -4.04 -13.60 6.66
N THR A 130 -4.29 -12.29 6.60
CA THR A 130 -5.63 -11.74 6.35
C THR A 130 -6.10 -12.10 4.95
N GLY A 131 -7.38 -12.44 4.83
CA GLY A 131 -8.03 -12.69 3.56
C GLY A 131 -8.19 -11.43 2.71
N GLN A 132 -8.37 -11.62 1.42
CA GLN A 132 -8.41 -10.53 0.43
C GLN A 132 -9.47 -10.77 -0.65
N SER A 133 -10.41 -11.72 -0.48
CA SER A 133 -11.34 -12.10 -1.55
C SER A 133 -12.31 -10.98 -1.96
N ASP A 134 -12.80 -10.23 -0.99
CA ASP A 134 -13.57 -9.00 -1.17
C ASP A 134 -12.77 -7.95 -1.95
N ARG A 135 -11.52 -7.69 -1.54
CA ARG A 135 -10.65 -6.72 -2.22
C ARG A 135 -10.26 -7.15 -3.62
N PHE A 136 -9.99 -8.43 -3.83
CA PHE A 136 -9.64 -8.97 -5.14
C PHE A 136 -10.84 -8.86 -6.09
N ARG A 137 -12.05 -9.19 -5.62
CA ARG A 137 -13.29 -8.99 -6.38
C ARG A 137 -13.49 -7.53 -6.77
N GLU A 138 -13.34 -6.60 -5.83
CA GLU A 138 -13.37 -5.16 -6.14
C GLU A 138 -12.26 -4.75 -7.11
N GLY A 139 -11.07 -5.32 -6.96
CA GLY A 139 -9.95 -5.10 -7.86
C GLY A 139 -10.25 -5.56 -9.27
N LEU A 140 -10.95 -6.68 -9.46
CA LEU A 140 -11.39 -7.15 -10.78
C LEU A 140 -12.32 -6.13 -11.41
N VAL A 141 -13.34 -5.66 -10.68
CA VAL A 141 -14.26 -4.61 -11.14
C VAL A 141 -13.46 -3.37 -11.58
N ARG A 142 -12.65 -2.81 -10.67
CA ARG A 142 -11.83 -1.62 -10.91
C ARG A 142 -10.81 -1.78 -12.04
N SER A 143 -10.34 -3.00 -12.29
CA SER A 143 -9.33 -3.26 -13.31
C SER A 143 -9.79 -2.92 -14.72
N GLY A 144 -11.10 -3.00 -14.99
CA GLY A 144 -11.68 -2.65 -16.30
C GLY A 144 -11.34 -1.22 -16.72
N GLN A 145 -11.46 -0.27 -15.79
CA GLN A 145 -11.16 1.14 -16.01
C GLN A 145 -9.70 1.40 -16.42
N TRP A 146 -8.74 0.56 -15.99
CA TRP A 146 -7.30 0.85 -16.12
C TRP A 146 -6.56 -0.08 -17.08
N LYS A 147 -6.98 -1.34 -17.23
CA LYS A 147 -6.27 -2.35 -18.04
C LYS A 147 -6.00 -1.94 -19.48
N PRO A 148 -6.91 -1.27 -20.22
CA PRO A 148 -6.61 -0.83 -21.58
C PRO A 148 -5.40 0.10 -21.67
N HIS A 149 -5.29 1.07 -20.76
CA HIS A 149 -4.12 1.95 -20.70
C HIS A 149 -2.86 1.19 -20.26
N ILE A 150 -2.97 0.31 -19.27
CA ILE A 150 -1.85 -0.52 -18.80
C ILE A 150 -1.29 -1.36 -19.95
N ARG A 151 -2.14 -2.05 -20.72
CA ARG A 151 -1.74 -2.83 -21.91
C ARG A 151 -1.00 -1.97 -22.93
N ALA A 152 -1.52 -0.78 -23.24
CA ALA A 152 -0.89 0.13 -24.17
C ALA A 152 0.51 0.57 -23.70
N VAL A 153 0.67 0.85 -22.40
CA VAL A 153 1.98 1.20 -21.82
C VAL A 153 2.93 0.00 -21.79
N LEU A 154 2.47 -1.19 -21.40
CA LEU A 154 3.30 -2.40 -21.42
C LEU A 154 3.80 -2.69 -22.84
N ALA A 155 2.93 -2.58 -23.84
CA ALA A 155 3.30 -2.72 -25.25
C ALA A 155 4.32 -1.65 -25.70
N LYS A 156 4.10 -0.38 -25.34
CA LYS A 156 5.05 0.72 -25.60
C LYS A 156 6.46 0.44 -25.10
N TYR A 157 6.59 -0.24 -23.95
CA TYR A 157 7.88 -0.58 -23.35
C TYR A 157 8.36 -2.00 -23.66
N GLU A 158 7.65 -2.75 -24.51
CA GLU A 158 7.94 -4.13 -24.88
C GLU A 158 8.00 -5.06 -23.65
N LEU A 159 7.06 -4.87 -22.73
CA LEU A 159 6.97 -5.65 -21.50
C LEU A 159 5.90 -6.75 -21.64
N PRO A 160 6.05 -7.88 -20.93
CA PRO A 160 5.06 -8.94 -20.93
C PRO A 160 3.66 -8.45 -20.54
N PRO A 161 2.60 -8.82 -21.28
CA PRO A 161 1.25 -8.38 -21.00
C PRO A 161 0.72 -8.91 -19.65
N GLU A 162 1.22 -10.04 -19.14
CA GLU A 162 0.84 -10.59 -17.84
C GLU A 162 1.09 -9.61 -16.68
N LEU A 163 2.04 -8.68 -16.81
CA LEU A 163 2.33 -7.68 -15.79
C LEU A 163 1.14 -6.78 -15.48
N GLU A 164 0.11 -6.76 -16.35
CA GLU A 164 -1.11 -5.98 -16.12
C GLU A 164 -1.86 -6.36 -14.84
N VAL A 165 -1.65 -7.57 -14.30
CA VAL A 165 -2.34 -8.04 -13.08
C VAL A 165 -1.63 -7.62 -11.81
N LEU A 166 -0.41 -7.07 -11.89
CA LEU A 166 0.39 -6.69 -10.71
C LEU A 166 -0.35 -5.75 -9.75
N PRO A 167 -1.17 -4.78 -10.19
CA PRO A 167 -1.97 -3.96 -9.28
C PRO A 167 -2.93 -4.74 -8.38
N HIS A 168 -3.31 -5.99 -8.70
CA HIS A 168 -4.07 -6.84 -7.77
C HIS A 168 -3.30 -7.15 -6.49
N VAL A 169 -2.02 -7.47 -6.62
CA VAL A 169 -1.12 -7.81 -5.52
C VAL A 169 -0.81 -6.58 -4.67
N GLU A 170 -0.72 -5.42 -5.32
CA GLU A 170 -0.34 -4.15 -4.67
C GLU A 170 -1.51 -3.46 -3.96
N SER A 171 -2.52 -2.98 -4.71
CA SER A 171 -3.61 -2.17 -4.15
C SER A 171 -5.01 -2.61 -4.57
N SER A 172 -5.11 -3.71 -5.31
CA SER A 172 -6.34 -4.14 -5.97
C SER A 172 -6.90 -3.04 -6.88
N PHE A 173 -6.03 -2.48 -7.75
CA PHE A 173 -6.38 -1.42 -8.72
C PHE A 173 -6.92 -0.13 -8.09
N ASN A 174 -6.64 0.15 -6.82
CA ASN A 174 -7.10 1.36 -6.16
C ASN A 174 -6.07 2.50 -6.34
N PRO A 175 -6.36 3.55 -7.13
CA PRO A 175 -5.46 4.69 -7.32
C PRO A 175 -5.35 5.57 -6.06
N PHE A 176 -6.26 5.41 -5.09
CA PHE A 176 -6.28 6.17 -3.84
C PHE A 176 -5.60 5.46 -2.66
N ALA A 177 -4.98 4.31 -2.89
CA ALA A 177 -4.43 3.48 -1.82
C ALA A 177 -3.19 4.10 -1.17
N TYR A 178 -3.15 4.11 0.16
CA TYR A 178 -1.96 4.46 0.95
C TYR A 178 -1.65 3.36 1.96
N SER A 179 -0.40 2.91 2.00
CA SER A 179 0.06 1.94 2.99
C SER A 179 0.52 2.63 4.28
N LYS A 180 0.64 1.83 5.35
CA LYS A 180 1.19 2.27 6.65
C LYS A 180 2.65 2.73 6.57
N VAL A 181 3.37 2.31 5.53
CA VAL A 181 4.79 2.65 5.29
C VAL A 181 4.95 3.64 4.12
N ALA A 182 3.88 4.35 3.76
CA ALA A 182 3.86 5.44 2.79
C ALA A 182 3.98 5.07 1.30
N ALA A 183 3.90 3.79 0.93
CA ALA A 183 3.58 3.39 -0.43
C ALA A 183 2.22 3.96 -0.86
N ALA A 184 2.11 4.44 -2.11
CA ALA A 184 0.93 5.16 -2.58
C ALA A 184 0.49 4.75 -3.98
N GLY A 185 -0.81 4.88 -4.24
CA GLY A 185 -1.42 4.73 -5.55
C GLY A 185 -1.66 3.29 -5.99
N MET A 186 -2.12 3.15 -7.24
CA MET A 186 -2.44 1.84 -7.85
C MET A 186 -1.26 0.87 -7.86
N TRP A 187 -0.05 1.42 -8.02
CA TRP A 187 1.19 0.67 -8.16
C TRP A 187 2.03 0.64 -6.86
N GLN A 188 1.49 1.17 -5.75
CA GLN A 188 2.12 1.20 -4.42
C GLN A 188 3.59 1.65 -4.43
N PHE A 189 3.88 2.76 -5.10
CA PHE A 189 5.23 3.31 -5.15
C PHE A 189 5.68 3.88 -3.80
N MET A 190 6.90 3.54 -3.37
CA MET A 190 7.58 4.23 -2.29
C MET A 190 8.05 5.63 -2.74
N PRO A 191 8.01 6.67 -1.88
CA PRO A 191 8.33 8.03 -2.30
C PRO A 191 9.73 8.20 -2.91
N ALA A 192 10.73 7.49 -2.38
CA ALA A 192 12.09 7.57 -2.88
C ALA A 192 12.22 7.03 -4.31
N THR A 193 11.71 5.82 -4.54
CA THR A 193 11.69 5.19 -5.86
C THR A 193 10.85 5.99 -6.86
N ALA A 194 9.69 6.50 -6.44
CA ALA A 194 8.81 7.27 -7.32
C ALA A 194 9.51 8.49 -7.93
N ARG A 195 10.33 9.20 -7.16
CA ARG A 195 11.03 10.42 -7.63
C ARG A 195 11.99 10.17 -8.79
N GLU A 196 12.37 8.93 -9.06
CA GLU A 196 13.17 8.57 -10.24
C GLU A 196 12.32 8.52 -11.53
N TYR A 197 11.00 8.36 -11.41
CA TYR A 197 10.10 8.11 -12.54
C TYR A 197 8.98 9.15 -12.70
N MET A 198 8.61 9.83 -11.62
CA MET A 198 7.48 10.75 -11.56
C MET A 198 7.68 11.84 -10.50
N ARG A 199 6.87 12.89 -10.57
CA ARG A 199 6.91 14.02 -9.64
C ARG A 199 6.23 13.66 -8.32
N VAL A 200 6.98 13.85 -7.22
CA VAL A 200 6.48 13.73 -5.85
C VAL A 200 7.01 14.89 -5.02
N ASP A 201 6.15 15.85 -4.71
CA ASP A 201 6.43 17.03 -3.91
C ASP A 201 5.23 17.43 -3.02
N SER A 202 5.25 18.64 -2.47
CA SER A 202 4.21 19.15 -1.56
C SER A 202 2.91 19.57 -2.25
N VAL A 203 2.90 19.67 -3.58
CA VAL A 203 1.77 20.12 -4.40
C VAL A 203 1.21 18.97 -5.23
N VAL A 204 2.08 18.08 -5.71
CA VAL A 204 1.75 16.97 -6.61
C VAL A 204 2.37 15.67 -6.11
N ASP A 205 1.58 14.61 -6.04
CA ASP A 205 2.01 13.24 -5.83
C ASP A 205 1.53 12.35 -6.99
N GLU A 206 2.32 12.27 -8.07
CA GLU A 206 1.96 11.55 -9.30
C GLU A 206 1.84 10.04 -9.12
N ARG A 207 2.23 9.50 -7.95
CA ARG A 207 1.96 8.09 -7.59
C ARG A 207 0.45 7.80 -7.59
N MET A 208 -0.36 8.81 -7.29
CA MET A 208 -1.81 8.73 -7.24
C MET A 208 -2.47 8.88 -8.61
N ASP A 209 -1.74 9.35 -9.62
CA ASP A 209 -2.23 9.42 -11.01
C ASP A 209 -2.05 8.04 -11.68
N PRO A 210 -3.14 7.32 -12.00
CA PRO A 210 -3.04 5.96 -12.53
C PRO A 210 -2.37 5.91 -13.91
N PHE A 211 -2.37 6.99 -14.71
CA PHE A 211 -1.73 7.01 -16.02
C PHE A 211 -0.22 7.24 -15.88
N ILE A 212 0.18 8.26 -15.09
CA ILE A 212 1.60 8.58 -14.87
C ILE A 212 2.28 7.46 -14.08
N ALA A 213 1.62 6.95 -13.03
CA ALA A 213 2.16 5.85 -12.23
C ALA A 213 2.31 4.56 -13.04
N THR A 214 1.45 4.31 -14.04
CA THR A 214 1.56 3.16 -14.94
C THR A 214 2.79 3.26 -15.85
N ASP A 215 3.05 4.43 -16.44
CA ASP A 215 4.28 4.67 -17.21
C ASP A 215 5.54 4.54 -16.33
N GLY A 216 5.48 5.04 -15.09
CA GLY A 216 6.54 4.86 -14.10
C GLY A 216 6.78 3.39 -13.71
N ALA A 217 5.70 2.62 -13.49
CA ALA A 217 5.78 1.20 -13.14
C ALA A 217 6.41 0.37 -14.26
N ALA A 218 6.03 0.65 -15.52
CA ALA A 218 6.62 0.01 -16.67
C ALA A 218 8.13 0.28 -16.78
N ARG A 219 8.55 1.54 -16.60
CA ARG A 219 9.98 1.90 -16.59
C ARG A 219 10.73 1.22 -15.44
N LEU A 220 10.16 1.17 -14.23
CA LEU A 220 10.74 0.48 -13.09
C LEU A 220 10.89 -1.04 -13.35
N LEU A 221 9.84 -1.70 -13.85
CA LEU A 221 9.88 -3.13 -14.18
C LEU A 221 10.93 -3.44 -15.26
N LYS A 222 11.05 -2.58 -16.29
CA LYS A 222 12.10 -2.69 -17.30
C LYS A 222 13.50 -2.55 -16.70
N THR A 223 13.70 -1.61 -15.77
CA THR A 223 14.96 -1.46 -15.02
C THR A 223 15.25 -2.69 -14.16
N ASN A 224 14.24 -3.21 -13.43
CA ASN A 224 14.40 -4.39 -12.61
C ASN A 224 14.81 -5.61 -13.45
N TYR A 225 14.21 -5.79 -14.63
CA TYR A 225 14.58 -6.85 -15.56
C TYR A 225 16.02 -6.71 -16.04
N ARG A 226 16.46 -5.50 -16.42
CA ARG A 226 17.86 -5.24 -16.80
C ARG A 226 18.86 -5.59 -15.69
N VAL A 227 18.51 -5.34 -14.43
CA VAL A 227 19.37 -5.62 -13.27
C VAL A 227 19.39 -7.11 -12.90
N THR A 228 18.28 -7.81 -13.07
CA THR A 228 18.11 -9.17 -12.54
C THR A 228 18.16 -10.27 -13.60
N GLY A 229 17.98 -9.93 -14.87
CA GLY A 229 18.08 -10.84 -16.02
C GLY A 229 16.86 -11.74 -16.25
N THR A 230 15.94 -11.88 -15.28
CA THR A 230 14.75 -12.73 -15.43
C THR A 230 13.51 -12.06 -14.85
N TRP A 231 12.34 -12.34 -15.42
CA TRP A 231 11.07 -11.79 -14.95
C TRP A 231 10.69 -12.21 -13.52
N PRO A 232 10.88 -13.46 -13.08
CA PRO A 232 10.61 -13.82 -11.68
C PRO A 232 11.41 -13.00 -10.66
N LEU A 233 12.68 -12.69 -10.97
CA LEU A 233 13.51 -11.87 -10.10
C LEU A 233 13.20 -10.38 -10.26
N ALA A 234 12.90 -9.90 -11.46
CA ALA A 234 12.52 -8.52 -11.71
C ALA A 234 11.23 -8.13 -10.96
N LEU A 235 10.26 -9.05 -10.99
CA LEU A 235 8.98 -8.90 -10.31
C LEU A 235 9.14 -8.96 -8.79
N THR A 236 9.86 -9.96 -8.26
CA THR A 236 10.20 -9.99 -6.82
C THR A 236 11.01 -8.74 -6.42
N GLY A 237 11.85 -8.22 -7.31
CA GLY A 237 12.62 -6.99 -7.15
C GLY A 237 11.77 -5.72 -7.16
N TYR A 238 10.51 -5.77 -7.62
CA TYR A 238 9.57 -4.66 -7.47
C TYR A 238 9.24 -4.43 -5.99
N ASN A 239 9.04 -5.51 -5.23
CA ASN A 239 8.79 -5.47 -3.79
C ASN A 239 10.07 -5.40 -2.94
N HIS A 240 11.07 -6.21 -3.29
CA HIS A 240 12.30 -6.38 -2.49
C HIS A 240 13.43 -5.43 -2.89
N GLY A 241 13.32 -4.79 -4.05
CA GLY A 241 14.38 -4.03 -4.71
C GLY A 241 15.24 -4.92 -5.62
N ALA A 242 15.44 -4.49 -6.87
CA ALA A 242 16.21 -5.25 -7.87
C ALA A 242 17.67 -5.51 -7.47
N GLY A 243 18.33 -4.53 -6.83
CA GLY A 243 19.67 -4.73 -6.28
C GLY A 243 19.71 -5.79 -5.16
N GLY A 244 18.63 -5.93 -4.39
CA GLY A 244 18.47 -7.00 -3.40
C GLY A 244 18.39 -8.37 -4.05
N MET A 245 17.57 -8.49 -5.10
CA MET A 245 17.43 -9.73 -5.87
C MET A 245 18.71 -10.10 -6.62
N SER A 246 19.41 -9.12 -7.20
CA SER A 246 20.72 -9.35 -7.83
C SER A 246 21.76 -9.88 -6.83
N ARG A 247 21.78 -9.35 -5.60
CA ARG A 247 22.62 -9.89 -4.52
C ARG A 247 22.24 -11.31 -4.13
N ALA A 248 20.94 -11.61 -4.03
CA ALA A 248 20.46 -12.97 -3.71
C ALA A 248 20.88 -13.98 -4.80
N ALA A 249 20.71 -13.61 -6.07
CA ALA A 249 21.11 -14.42 -7.21
C ALA A 249 22.63 -14.67 -7.23
N LYS A 250 23.43 -13.62 -7.00
CA LYS A 250 24.89 -13.73 -6.90
C LYS A 250 25.34 -14.61 -5.73
N ALA A 251 24.69 -14.48 -4.57
CA ALA A 251 25.05 -15.24 -3.37
C ALA A 251 24.79 -16.75 -3.53
N LEU A 252 23.77 -17.14 -4.30
CA LEU A 252 23.42 -18.54 -4.54
C LEU A 252 23.93 -19.08 -5.89
N GLY A 253 24.53 -18.24 -6.74
CA GLY A 253 25.00 -18.63 -8.06
C GLY A 253 23.88 -19.06 -9.03
N THR A 254 22.66 -18.55 -8.86
CA THR A 254 21.49 -18.95 -9.66
C THR A 254 20.51 -17.81 -9.85
N THR A 255 19.76 -17.82 -10.95
CA THR A 255 18.59 -16.95 -11.19
C THR A 255 17.26 -17.68 -11.02
N ASP A 256 17.30 -18.95 -10.60
CA ASP A 256 16.11 -19.73 -10.33
C ASP A 256 15.39 -19.19 -9.08
N ILE A 257 14.18 -18.69 -9.29
CA ILE A 257 13.36 -18.13 -8.23
C ILE A 257 13.03 -19.16 -7.15
N ASP A 258 12.81 -20.43 -7.52
CA ASP A 258 12.52 -21.50 -6.56
C ASP A 258 13.67 -21.67 -5.57
N VAL A 259 14.89 -21.78 -6.11
CA VAL A 259 16.09 -21.91 -5.29
C VAL A 259 16.27 -20.68 -4.40
N ILE A 260 16.06 -19.48 -4.93
CA ILE A 260 16.21 -18.24 -4.16
C ILE A 260 15.19 -18.16 -3.01
N VAL A 261 13.90 -18.42 -3.26
CA VAL A 261 12.89 -18.29 -2.20
C VAL A 261 13.10 -19.30 -1.07
N HIS A 262 13.60 -20.50 -1.37
CA HIS A 262 13.83 -21.54 -0.37
C HIS A 262 15.19 -21.43 0.34
N LYS A 263 16.26 -21.06 -0.39
CA LYS A 263 17.63 -21.12 0.14
C LYS A 263 18.22 -19.78 0.57
N TYR A 264 17.73 -18.65 0.07
CA TYR A 264 18.31 -17.35 0.45
C TYR A 264 17.77 -16.90 1.81
N LYS A 265 18.66 -16.76 2.81
CA LYS A 265 18.30 -16.40 4.20
C LYS A 265 18.70 -14.96 4.58
N GLY A 266 18.54 -14.01 3.66
CA GLY A 266 18.81 -12.60 3.92
C GLY A 266 17.84 -11.99 4.93
N LYS A 267 18.33 -11.18 5.88
CA LYS A 267 17.51 -10.55 6.95
C LYS A 267 16.29 -9.78 6.43
N ALA A 268 16.43 -9.10 5.29
CA ALA A 268 15.34 -8.33 4.66
C ALA A 268 14.46 -9.18 3.72
N PHE A 269 14.86 -10.42 3.41
CA PHE A 269 14.14 -11.31 2.50
C PHE A 269 13.14 -12.17 3.28
N GLY A 270 12.21 -11.48 3.92
CA GLY A 270 11.16 -12.09 4.75
C GLY A 270 10.00 -12.65 3.92
N PHE A 271 8.94 -13.06 4.63
CA PHE A 271 7.75 -13.71 4.06
C PHE A 271 7.18 -13.00 2.82
N ALA A 272 6.99 -11.68 2.89
CA ALA A 272 6.42 -10.91 1.79
C ALA A 272 7.28 -10.99 0.52
N SER A 273 8.60 -10.80 0.63
CA SER A 273 9.50 -10.88 -0.51
C SER A 273 9.61 -12.31 -1.06
N ARG A 274 9.68 -13.33 -0.20
CA ARG A 274 9.69 -14.74 -0.64
C ARG A 274 8.44 -15.14 -1.42
N ASN A 275 7.30 -14.55 -1.06
CA ASN A 275 6.00 -14.93 -1.62
C ASN A 275 5.54 -14.07 -2.80
N PHE A 276 6.20 -12.94 -3.07
CA PHE A 276 5.70 -11.96 -4.03
C PHE A 276 5.47 -12.55 -5.44
N TYR A 277 6.38 -13.41 -5.89
CA TYR A 277 6.24 -14.10 -7.17
C TYR A 277 5.05 -15.08 -7.18
N ALA A 278 4.90 -15.88 -6.12
CA ALA A 278 3.80 -16.82 -6.00
C ALA A 278 2.44 -16.11 -5.90
N SER A 279 2.37 -14.99 -5.18
CA SER A 279 1.15 -14.17 -5.10
C SER A 279 0.80 -13.53 -6.43
N PHE A 280 1.78 -13.13 -7.23
CA PHE A 280 1.54 -12.66 -8.60
C PHE A 280 1.00 -13.77 -9.49
N LEU A 281 1.59 -14.96 -9.47
CA LEU A 281 1.11 -16.11 -10.26
C LEU A 281 -0.33 -16.50 -9.86
N ALA A 282 -0.65 -16.43 -8.56
CA ALA A 282 -2.00 -16.63 -8.07
C ALA A 282 -2.97 -15.55 -8.58
N ALA A 283 -2.58 -14.28 -8.53
CA ALA A 283 -3.39 -13.19 -9.08
C ALA A 283 -3.62 -13.35 -10.59
N LEU A 284 -2.59 -13.75 -11.34
CA LEU A 284 -2.69 -14.02 -12.78
C LEU A 284 -3.66 -15.17 -13.08
N GLU A 285 -3.62 -16.25 -12.31
CA GLU A 285 -4.55 -17.38 -12.43
C GLU A 285 -6.00 -16.95 -12.20
N VAL A 286 -6.26 -16.22 -11.11
CA VAL A 286 -7.62 -15.79 -10.73
C VAL A 286 -8.15 -14.76 -11.73
N ASP A 287 -7.32 -13.82 -12.17
CA ASP A 287 -7.69 -12.76 -13.12
C ASP A 287 -8.04 -13.30 -14.51
N ARG A 288 -7.34 -14.35 -14.96
CA ARG A 288 -7.64 -15.04 -16.23
C ARG A 288 -8.85 -15.96 -16.14
N ASN A 289 -9.22 -16.41 -14.94
CA ASN A 289 -10.29 -17.39 -14.72
C ASN A 289 -11.32 -16.93 -13.67
N PRO A 290 -11.87 -15.71 -13.74
CA PRO A 290 -12.73 -15.19 -12.68
C PRO A 290 -13.99 -16.03 -12.49
N GLY A 291 -14.54 -16.60 -13.57
CA GLY A 291 -15.71 -17.50 -13.50
C GLY A 291 -15.47 -18.76 -12.66
N ARG A 292 -14.24 -19.28 -12.61
CA ARG A 292 -13.87 -20.45 -11.80
C ARG A 292 -13.76 -20.13 -10.31
N TYR A 293 -13.26 -18.94 -9.98
CA TYR A 293 -12.81 -18.61 -8.62
C TYR A 293 -13.70 -17.62 -7.89
N ILE A 294 -14.28 -16.66 -8.60
CA ILE A 294 -15.05 -15.52 -8.04
C ILE A 294 -16.49 -15.52 -8.56
N GLY A 295 -16.73 -16.07 -9.76
CA GLY A 295 -18.00 -16.02 -10.48
C GLY A 295 -18.07 -14.86 -11.48
N ARG A 296 -19.28 -14.45 -11.84
CA ARG A 296 -19.50 -13.35 -12.79
C ARG A 296 -19.13 -12.01 -12.14
N VAL A 297 -18.27 -11.24 -12.81
CA VAL A 297 -17.86 -9.89 -12.40
C VAL A 297 -18.12 -8.95 -13.58
N GLN A 298 -18.82 -7.84 -13.31
CA GLN A 298 -18.94 -6.74 -14.25
C GLN A 298 -17.72 -5.85 -14.07
N LEU A 299 -16.94 -5.64 -15.13
CA LEU A 299 -15.80 -4.74 -15.09
C LEU A 299 -16.27 -3.29 -15.26
N ASP A 300 -15.56 -2.36 -14.65
CA ASP A 300 -15.75 -0.93 -14.90
C ASP A 300 -15.35 -0.59 -16.34
N GLU A 301 -16.10 0.30 -16.98
CA GLU A 301 -15.78 0.76 -18.33
C GLU A 301 -14.73 1.87 -18.30
N PRO A 302 -13.71 1.84 -19.20
CA PRO A 302 -12.70 2.89 -19.29
C PRO A 302 -13.31 4.26 -19.56
N THR A 303 -13.06 5.21 -18.67
CA THR A 303 -13.41 6.61 -18.87
C THR A 303 -12.56 7.23 -19.98
N ALA A 304 -13.21 7.75 -21.03
CA ALA A 304 -12.56 8.56 -22.05
C ALA A 304 -12.26 9.97 -21.49
N TYR A 305 -10.98 10.30 -21.36
CA TYR A 305 -10.52 11.59 -20.85
C TYR A 305 -10.10 12.52 -21.98
N ASP A 306 -10.49 13.79 -21.89
CA ASP A 306 -9.78 14.88 -22.54
C ASP A 306 -8.66 15.34 -21.60
N VAL A 307 -7.48 15.60 -22.16
CA VAL A 307 -6.25 15.87 -21.40
C VAL A 307 -5.55 17.08 -21.98
N VAL A 308 -5.22 18.05 -21.11
CA VAL A 308 -4.41 19.20 -21.49
C VAL A 308 -3.26 19.39 -20.49
N THR A 309 -2.05 19.53 -21.02
CA THR A 309 -0.90 19.96 -20.22
C THR A 309 -0.94 21.48 -20.09
N VAL A 310 -1.20 21.98 -18.88
CA VAL A 310 -1.24 23.42 -18.63
C VAL A 310 0.16 24.02 -18.72
N GLN A 311 0.34 25.10 -19.48
CA GLN A 311 1.64 25.75 -19.69
C GLN A 311 1.97 26.77 -18.59
N GLU A 312 0.94 27.30 -17.95
CA GLU A 312 1.00 28.28 -16.87
C GLU A 312 0.44 27.68 -15.57
N TYR A 313 0.55 28.41 -14.46
CA TYR A 313 -0.15 28.05 -13.24
C TYR A 313 -1.65 28.35 -13.40
N VAL A 314 -2.52 27.40 -13.09
CA VAL A 314 -3.96 27.56 -13.31
C VAL A 314 -4.74 27.51 -12.00
N SER A 315 -5.69 28.43 -11.83
CA SER A 315 -6.66 28.39 -10.73
C SER A 315 -7.63 27.22 -10.90
N ALA A 316 -7.59 26.24 -9.98
CA ALA A 316 -8.49 25.08 -10.05
C ALA A 316 -9.99 25.45 -9.99
N PRO A 317 -10.45 26.38 -9.12
CA PRO A 317 -11.83 26.85 -9.14
C PRO A 317 -12.22 27.54 -10.45
N ALA A 318 -11.32 28.31 -11.06
CA ALA A 318 -11.59 28.98 -12.34
C ALA A 318 -11.70 27.95 -13.48
N LEU A 319 -10.79 26.97 -13.51
CA LEU A 319 -10.83 25.89 -14.49
C LEU A 319 -12.10 25.05 -14.36
N ALA A 320 -12.50 24.67 -13.15
CA ALA A 320 -13.73 23.91 -12.93
C ALA A 320 -14.96 24.67 -13.46
N ARG A 321 -15.08 25.97 -13.12
CA ARG A 321 -16.15 26.84 -13.61
C ARG A 321 -16.16 26.96 -15.14
N GLU A 322 -15.00 27.22 -15.75
CA GLU A 322 -14.87 27.39 -17.20
C GLU A 322 -15.11 26.08 -17.97
N ALA A 323 -14.79 24.94 -17.34
CA ALA A 323 -15.06 23.60 -17.87
C ALA A 323 -16.52 23.16 -17.68
N GLY A 324 -17.31 23.87 -16.87
CA GLY A 324 -18.69 23.51 -16.56
C GLY A 324 -18.84 22.31 -15.62
N ILE A 325 -17.82 22.01 -14.80
CA ILE A 325 -17.84 20.91 -13.82
C ILE A 325 -17.64 21.42 -12.39
N SER A 326 -18.00 20.63 -11.40
CA SER A 326 -17.71 20.94 -10.00
C SER A 326 -16.22 20.82 -9.69
N LEU A 327 -15.76 21.55 -8.66
CA LEU A 327 -14.38 21.43 -8.17
C LEU A 327 -14.09 20.01 -7.65
N ASP A 328 -15.09 19.35 -7.06
CA ASP A 328 -14.96 17.98 -6.57
C ASP A 328 -14.85 16.95 -7.71
N GLU A 329 -15.52 17.17 -8.85
CA GLU A 329 -15.31 16.37 -10.06
C GLU A 329 -13.90 16.57 -10.60
N LEU A 330 -13.45 17.81 -10.75
CA LEU A 330 -12.08 18.09 -11.19
C LEU A 330 -11.07 17.42 -10.26
N LYS A 331 -11.30 17.46 -8.94
CA LYS A 331 -10.47 16.78 -7.93
C LYS A 331 -10.46 15.27 -8.07
N ARG A 332 -11.63 14.65 -8.25
CA ARG A 332 -11.77 13.19 -8.39
C ARG A 332 -10.96 12.66 -9.58
N HIS A 333 -10.92 13.41 -10.67
CA HIS A 333 -10.22 13.02 -11.90
C HIS A 333 -8.74 13.43 -11.94
N ASN A 334 -8.27 14.22 -10.98
CA ASN A 334 -6.87 14.65 -10.87
C ASN A 334 -6.28 14.30 -9.48
N PRO A 335 -6.23 12.99 -9.14
CA PRO A 335 -5.89 12.51 -7.79
C PRO A 335 -4.45 12.81 -7.34
N ALA A 336 -3.57 13.16 -8.28
CA ALA A 336 -2.19 13.55 -7.95
C ALA A 336 -2.06 14.98 -7.43
N LEU A 337 -3.02 15.87 -7.69
CA LEU A 337 -3.00 17.21 -7.09
C LEU A 337 -3.37 17.08 -5.61
N LEU A 338 -2.51 17.61 -4.73
CA LEU A 338 -2.69 17.48 -3.29
C LEU A 338 -3.61 18.56 -2.73
N ALA A 339 -3.96 18.41 -1.45
CA ALA A 339 -4.83 19.31 -0.71
C ALA A 339 -4.52 20.82 -0.89
N PRO A 340 -3.25 21.28 -0.97
CA PRO A 340 -2.95 22.69 -1.19
C PRO A 340 -3.54 23.29 -2.48
N VAL A 341 -3.69 22.50 -3.54
CA VAL A 341 -4.32 22.97 -4.80
C VAL A 341 -5.82 23.15 -4.59
N TRP A 342 -6.46 22.15 -3.99
CA TRP A 342 -7.91 22.15 -3.78
C TRP A 342 -8.38 23.14 -2.71
N GLN A 343 -7.50 23.54 -1.80
CA GLN A 343 -7.75 24.57 -0.78
C GLN A 343 -7.37 25.99 -1.27
N GLY A 344 -6.93 26.13 -2.53
CA GLY A 344 -6.55 27.42 -3.12
C GLY A 344 -5.24 28.00 -2.59
N GLU A 345 -4.42 27.20 -1.90
CA GLU A 345 -3.11 27.59 -1.36
C GLU A 345 -2.03 27.55 -2.44
N LYS A 346 -2.25 26.71 -3.45
CA LYS A 346 -1.43 26.56 -4.65
C LYS A 346 -2.34 26.53 -5.87
N TYR A 347 -1.79 26.94 -7.00
CA TYR A 347 -2.39 26.73 -8.31
C TYR A 347 -2.00 25.35 -8.86
N ILE A 348 -2.80 24.85 -9.81
CA ILE A 348 -2.41 23.71 -10.63
C ILE A 348 -1.07 24.06 -11.29
N PRO A 349 -0.02 23.26 -11.12
CA PRO A 349 1.30 23.63 -11.57
C PRO A 349 1.44 23.51 -13.08
N ARG A 350 2.24 24.41 -13.68
CA ARG A 350 2.70 24.27 -15.07
C ARG A 350 3.27 22.88 -15.34
N GLY A 351 3.03 22.36 -16.53
CA GLY A 351 3.43 21.02 -16.96
C GLY A 351 2.53 19.89 -16.45
N TYR A 352 1.55 20.16 -15.59
CA TYR A 352 0.63 19.12 -15.10
C TYR A 352 -0.42 18.75 -16.16
N PRO A 353 -0.62 17.46 -16.48
CA PRO A 353 -1.66 17.01 -17.40
C PRO A 353 -3.02 16.95 -16.68
N VAL A 354 -3.82 18.01 -16.82
CA VAL A 354 -5.17 18.04 -16.28
C VAL A 354 -6.07 17.13 -17.10
N ARG A 355 -6.87 16.30 -16.43
CA ARG A 355 -7.82 15.38 -17.05
C ARG A 355 -9.24 15.67 -16.60
N VAL A 356 -10.16 15.62 -17.56
CA VAL A 356 -11.60 15.67 -17.33
C VAL A 356 -12.27 14.65 -18.26
N PRO A 357 -13.29 13.88 -17.80
CA PRO A 357 -14.04 13.01 -18.70
C PRO A 357 -14.59 13.81 -19.88
N ALA A 358 -14.30 13.36 -21.11
CA ALA A 358 -14.69 14.09 -22.31
C ALA A 358 -16.21 14.29 -22.39
N ALA A 359 -16.98 13.31 -21.91
CA ALA A 359 -18.44 13.37 -21.84
C ALA A 359 -19.00 14.47 -20.90
N GLN A 360 -18.18 15.01 -19.99
CA GLN A 360 -18.59 16.08 -19.08
C GLN A 360 -18.25 17.48 -19.62
N LEU A 361 -17.53 17.57 -20.73
CA LEU A 361 -17.07 18.83 -21.28
C LEU A 361 -17.99 19.30 -22.41
N ALA A 362 -18.40 20.56 -22.35
CA ALA A 362 -19.14 21.21 -23.45
C ALA A 362 -18.25 21.55 -24.67
N ARG A 363 -16.93 21.63 -24.47
CA ARG A 363 -15.92 21.88 -25.51
C ARG A 363 -14.58 21.27 -25.09
N PRO A 364 -13.62 21.07 -26.02
CA PRO A 364 -12.33 20.50 -25.69
C PRO A 364 -11.63 21.22 -24.53
N LEU A 365 -10.99 20.47 -23.64
CA LEU A 365 -10.34 20.97 -22.43
C LEU A 365 -9.22 21.96 -22.76
N GLY A 366 -8.52 21.75 -23.88
CA GLY A 366 -7.54 22.69 -24.42
C GLY A 366 -8.12 24.08 -24.70
N THR A 367 -9.30 24.14 -25.34
CA THR A 367 -10.02 25.39 -25.61
C THR A 367 -10.49 26.04 -24.31
N THR A 368 -10.98 25.25 -23.36
CA THR A 368 -11.38 25.70 -22.02
C THR A 368 -10.23 26.33 -21.26
N VAL A 369 -9.03 25.74 -21.29
CA VAL A 369 -7.85 26.34 -20.64
C VAL A 369 -7.41 27.63 -21.36
N ALA A 370 -7.50 27.67 -22.70
CA ALA A 370 -7.13 28.84 -23.47
C ALA A 370 -8.06 30.05 -23.25
N SER A 371 -9.35 29.82 -22.95
CA SER A 371 -10.32 30.88 -22.67
C SER A 371 -10.29 31.41 -21.24
N LEU A 372 -9.48 30.81 -20.35
CA LEU A 372 -9.32 31.32 -19.00
C LEU A 372 -8.82 32.77 -19.01
N SER A 373 -9.41 33.59 -18.15
CA SER A 373 -9.02 34.97 -17.93
C SER A 373 -7.57 35.07 -17.42
N ALA A 374 -6.95 36.24 -17.61
CA ALA A 374 -5.55 36.46 -17.24
C ALA A 374 -5.29 36.34 -15.72
N ASP A 375 -6.30 36.57 -14.87
CA ASP A 375 -6.22 36.35 -13.43
C ASP A 375 -6.37 34.87 -13.02
N ALA A 376 -6.80 34.01 -13.95
CA ALA A 376 -6.91 32.56 -13.77
C ALA A 376 -5.70 31.78 -14.34
N ARG A 377 -4.86 32.44 -15.16
CA ARG A 377 -3.58 31.94 -15.68
C ARG A 377 -2.42 32.76 -15.13
N LEU A 378 -1.65 32.17 -14.24
CA LEU A 378 -0.66 32.87 -13.43
C LEU A 378 0.75 32.50 -13.87
N SER A 379 1.61 33.52 -13.96
CA SER A 379 3.02 33.35 -14.28
C SER A 379 3.84 32.81 -13.09
N GLN A 380 3.36 33.01 -11.86
CA GLN A 380 4.03 32.59 -10.64
C GLN A 380 3.12 31.73 -9.76
N GLN A 381 3.74 30.76 -9.09
CA GLN A 381 3.08 29.99 -8.04
C GLN A 381 2.92 30.86 -6.79
N LYS A 382 1.87 30.61 -6.00
CA LYS A 382 1.76 31.22 -4.67
C LYS A 382 3.00 30.84 -3.83
N PRO A 383 3.65 31.80 -3.13
CA PRO A 383 4.85 31.51 -2.35
C PRO A 383 4.56 30.47 -1.26
N ASP A 384 5.57 29.69 -0.90
CA ASP A 384 5.49 28.82 0.26
C ASP A 384 5.40 29.64 1.54
N ARG A 385 4.48 29.28 2.44
CA ARG A 385 4.53 29.80 3.81
C ARG A 385 5.74 29.19 4.50
N MET A 386 6.46 30.00 5.25
CA MET A 386 7.69 29.60 5.92
C MET A 386 7.57 29.83 7.42
N HIS A 387 8.06 28.88 8.20
CA HIS A 387 8.18 28.98 9.65
C HIS A 387 9.64 28.87 10.04
N ARG A 388 10.19 29.93 10.65
CA ARG A 388 11.51 29.85 11.27
C ARG A 388 11.40 29.10 12.59
N ILE A 389 12.05 27.95 12.67
CA ILE A 389 12.02 27.06 13.83
C ILE A 389 12.63 27.80 15.02
N ALA A 390 11.84 28.01 16.07
CA ALA A 390 12.31 28.59 17.31
C ALA A 390 12.90 27.53 18.25
N GLN A 391 13.62 27.96 19.28
CA GLN A 391 14.09 27.06 20.33
C GLN A 391 12.89 26.46 21.06
N GLY A 392 12.83 25.13 21.16
CA GLY A 392 11.72 24.39 21.76
C GLY A 392 10.60 23.99 20.79
N ASP A 393 10.68 24.38 19.52
CA ASP A 393 9.75 23.87 18.51
C ASP A 393 10.02 22.39 18.19
N SER A 394 8.94 21.68 17.88
CA SER A 394 8.93 20.32 17.34
C SER A 394 8.02 20.27 16.13
N LEU A 395 8.18 19.28 15.25
CA LEU A 395 7.25 19.12 14.12
C LEU A 395 5.80 19.01 14.58
N SER A 396 5.54 18.35 15.70
CA SER A 396 4.20 18.21 16.28
C SER A 396 3.62 19.54 16.78
N SER A 397 4.43 20.39 17.41
CA SER A 397 3.97 21.71 17.89
C SER A 397 3.75 22.67 16.72
N ILE A 398 4.64 22.66 15.73
CA ILE A 398 4.50 23.45 14.50
C ILE A 398 3.26 22.99 13.72
N ALA A 399 3.14 21.69 13.47
CA ALA A 399 2.01 21.11 12.75
C ALA A 399 0.66 21.48 13.40
N ARG A 400 0.60 21.41 14.74
CA ARG A 400 -0.58 21.84 15.50
C ARG A 400 -0.85 23.34 15.39
N ARG A 401 0.19 24.18 15.53
CA ARG A 401 0.08 25.65 15.43
C ARG A 401 -0.54 26.07 14.10
N TYR A 402 -0.15 25.41 13.02
CA TYR A 402 -0.58 25.73 11.66
C TYR A 402 -1.72 24.85 11.14
N GLY A 403 -2.23 23.92 11.96
CA GLY A 403 -3.37 23.07 11.61
C GLY A 403 -3.09 22.07 10.48
N VAL A 404 -1.86 21.56 10.39
CA VAL A 404 -1.38 20.65 9.33
C VAL A 404 -0.92 19.34 9.93
N SER A 405 -0.73 18.30 9.11
CA SER A 405 -0.21 17.02 9.60
C SER A 405 1.33 17.03 9.67
N VAL A 406 1.91 16.33 10.64
CA VAL A 406 3.37 16.14 10.73
C VAL A 406 3.91 15.49 9.46
N SER A 407 3.19 14.53 8.88
CA SER A 407 3.59 13.85 7.64
C SER A 407 3.65 14.81 6.45
N SER A 408 2.66 15.69 6.30
CA SER A 408 2.66 16.73 5.26
C SER A 408 3.81 17.71 5.47
N LEU A 409 4.05 18.10 6.72
CA LEU A 409 5.14 19.00 7.11
C LEU A 409 6.52 18.39 6.79
N MET A 410 6.74 17.12 7.11
CA MET A 410 7.97 16.41 6.79
C MET A 410 8.17 16.27 5.28
N THR A 411 7.11 15.89 4.56
CA THR A 411 7.14 15.70 3.10
C THR A 411 7.50 17.00 2.40
N ALA A 412 6.87 18.12 2.77
CA ALA A 412 7.13 19.42 2.20
C ALA A 412 8.56 19.92 2.42
N ASN A 413 9.26 19.39 3.42
CA ASN A 413 10.62 19.77 3.79
C ASN A 413 11.66 18.67 3.52
N GLY A 414 11.27 17.58 2.85
CA GLY A 414 12.16 16.46 2.57
C GLY A 414 12.75 15.79 3.82
N LEU A 415 12.10 15.94 4.98
CA LEU A 415 12.60 15.41 6.25
C LEU A 415 12.40 13.90 6.32
N ARG A 416 13.48 13.17 6.61
CA ARG A 416 13.46 11.70 6.76
C ARG A 416 13.10 11.26 8.18
N ASN A 417 13.16 12.17 9.14
CA ASN A 417 12.89 11.94 10.55
C ASN A 417 12.32 13.22 11.19
N HIS A 418 12.03 13.17 12.49
CA HIS A 418 11.43 14.29 13.20
C HIS A 418 12.43 15.36 13.67
N SER A 419 13.70 15.24 13.27
CA SER A 419 14.75 16.16 13.68
C SER A 419 14.60 17.47 12.91
N ILE A 420 14.50 18.56 13.67
CA ILE A 420 14.50 19.93 13.17
C ILE A 420 15.45 20.76 14.02
N GLN A 421 16.07 21.78 13.42
CA GLN A 421 17.08 22.59 14.07
C GLN A 421 16.58 24.03 14.20
N ALA A 422 16.67 24.58 15.42
CA ALA A 422 16.34 25.97 15.67
C ALA A 422 17.15 26.91 14.76
N GLY A 423 16.51 27.99 14.31
CA GLY A 423 17.08 28.96 13.38
C GLY A 423 16.88 28.62 11.90
N LYS A 424 16.63 27.35 11.55
CA LYS A 424 16.29 26.95 10.17
C LYS A 424 14.84 27.28 9.83
N THR A 425 14.55 27.38 8.55
CA THR A 425 13.21 27.65 8.04
C THR A 425 12.57 26.37 7.53
N LEU A 426 11.28 26.22 7.81
CA LEU A 426 10.48 25.07 7.49
C LEU A 426 9.28 25.51 6.64
N ILE A 427 9.13 24.93 5.46
CA ILE A 427 8.00 25.13 4.56
C ILE A 427 6.73 24.60 5.24
N LEU A 428 5.73 25.45 5.38
CA LEU A 428 4.42 25.11 5.88
C LEU A 428 3.50 24.75 4.69
N PRO A 429 3.10 23.48 4.53
CA PRO A 429 1.97 23.16 3.66
C PRO A 429 0.71 23.72 4.34
N GLY A 430 -0.16 24.53 3.71
CA GLY A 430 -1.36 25.05 4.39
C GLY A 430 -1.84 26.48 4.03
N ASN A 431 -3.09 26.77 4.42
CA ASN A 431 -3.96 27.80 3.83
C ASN A 431 -3.48 29.24 4.06
N PRO A 432 -3.46 30.12 3.04
CA PRO A 432 -3.11 31.54 3.18
C PRO A 432 -4.06 32.33 4.09
N GLY A 433 -5.23 31.80 4.46
CA GLY A 433 -6.20 32.47 5.34
C GLY A 433 -6.23 32.01 6.81
N ARG A 434 -5.48 30.97 7.21
CA ARG A 434 -5.33 30.61 8.63
C ARG A 434 -4.13 31.33 9.21
N GLU A 435 -4.40 32.49 9.80
CA GLU A 435 -3.52 33.11 10.79
C GLU A 435 -3.09 32.05 11.83
N PRO A 436 -1.84 32.10 12.34
CA PRO A 436 -1.46 31.27 13.48
C PRO A 436 -2.51 31.43 14.57
N LEU A 437 -2.94 30.32 15.18
CA LEU A 437 -3.81 30.42 16.34
C LEU A 437 -3.16 31.38 17.34
N SER A 438 -3.87 32.44 17.73
CA SER A 438 -3.37 33.43 18.68
C SER A 438 -2.99 32.75 20.00
N ALA A 439 -2.09 33.33 20.79
CA ALA A 439 -1.75 32.76 22.10
C ALA A 439 -3.01 32.52 22.96
N ALA A 440 -4.03 33.37 22.82
CA ALA A 440 -5.34 33.22 23.44
C ALA A 440 -6.19 32.09 22.83
N GLN A 441 -6.12 31.82 21.52
CA GLN A 441 -6.79 30.69 20.87
C GLN A 441 -6.09 29.35 21.13
N VAL A 442 -4.76 29.36 21.21
CA VAL A 442 -3.96 28.21 21.67
C VAL A 442 -4.26 27.95 23.14
N ALA A 443 -4.33 29.00 23.96
CA ALA A 443 -4.71 28.91 25.37
C ALA A 443 -6.18 28.49 25.55
N SER A 444 -7.11 28.93 24.71
CA SER A 444 -8.54 28.56 24.79
C SER A 444 -8.80 27.17 24.23
N THR A 445 -8.03 26.70 23.25
CA THR A 445 -8.00 25.30 22.82
C THR A 445 -7.40 24.44 23.92
N ARG A 446 -6.32 24.91 24.58
CA ARG A 446 -5.72 24.28 25.76
C ARG A 446 -6.66 24.30 26.96
N ALA A 447 -7.49 25.33 27.12
CA ALA A 447 -8.47 25.51 28.20
C ALA A 447 -9.75 24.68 27.96
N ARG A 448 -10.25 24.63 26.72
CA ARG A 448 -11.33 23.70 26.30
C ARG A 448 -10.91 22.24 26.39
N LEU A 449 -9.62 21.96 26.27
CA LEU A 449 -9.01 20.64 26.50
C LEU A 449 -8.52 20.44 27.94
N SER A 450 -8.61 21.44 28.82
CA SER A 450 -8.24 21.35 30.23
C SER A 450 -9.47 21.51 31.13
N GLY A 451 -10.46 20.62 30.96
CA GLY A 451 -11.30 20.27 32.10
C GLY A 451 -10.38 19.93 33.28
N GLN A 452 -10.69 20.48 34.47
CA GLN A 452 -9.89 20.36 35.70
C GLN A 452 -9.29 18.94 35.82
N PRO A 453 -7.96 18.79 35.99
CA PRO A 453 -7.33 17.48 36.00
C PRO A 453 -7.87 16.65 37.17
N GLN A 454 -8.59 15.59 36.86
CA GLN A 454 -9.02 14.60 37.83
C GLN A 454 -7.87 13.60 38.02
N GLU A 455 -7.44 13.40 39.27
CA GLU A 455 -6.48 12.34 39.61
C GLU A 455 -7.18 10.97 39.56
N TYR A 456 -6.64 10.04 38.79
CA TYR A 456 -7.09 8.66 38.70
C TYR A 456 -6.02 7.71 39.21
N ILE A 457 -6.36 6.88 40.21
CA ILE A 457 -5.48 5.83 40.72
C ILE A 457 -5.69 4.57 39.89
N ILE A 458 -4.63 4.11 39.22
CA ILE A 458 -4.64 2.91 38.37
C ILE A 458 -5.04 1.69 39.21
N ARG A 459 -6.07 0.96 38.79
CA ARG A 459 -6.56 -0.24 39.46
C ARG A 459 -5.94 -1.50 38.84
N ASN A 460 -6.01 -2.62 39.55
CA ASN A 460 -5.54 -3.89 39.01
C ASN A 460 -6.36 -4.24 37.74
N GLY A 461 -5.66 -4.49 36.62
CA GLY A 461 -6.28 -4.71 35.31
C GLY A 461 -6.44 -3.47 34.43
N ASP A 462 -6.08 -2.28 34.90
CA ASP A 462 -6.09 -1.08 34.06
C ASP A 462 -4.90 -1.02 33.08
N SER A 463 -5.15 -0.43 31.91
CA SER A 463 -4.14 -0.08 30.92
C SER A 463 -4.29 1.39 30.52
N LEU A 464 -3.24 2.02 29.99
CA LEU A 464 -3.33 3.38 29.45
C LEU A 464 -4.47 3.51 28.42
N TRP A 465 -4.75 2.44 27.68
CA TRP A 465 -5.86 2.38 26.74
C TRP A 465 -7.24 2.32 27.41
N SER A 466 -7.43 1.46 28.41
CA SER A 466 -8.72 1.37 29.11
C SER A 466 -9.04 2.65 29.89
N ILE A 467 -8.01 3.28 30.47
CA ILE A 467 -8.13 4.56 31.16
C ILE A 467 -8.43 5.67 30.15
N ALA A 468 -7.65 5.80 29.07
CA ALA A 468 -7.88 6.83 28.06
C ALA A 468 -9.29 6.75 27.46
N ARG A 469 -9.77 5.53 27.17
CA ARG A 469 -11.14 5.28 26.70
C ARG A 469 -12.19 5.66 27.73
N ARG A 470 -12.01 5.31 29.00
CA ARG A 470 -12.93 5.66 30.10
C ARG A 470 -13.14 7.17 30.22
N PHE A 471 -12.07 7.94 29.99
CA PHE A 471 -12.10 9.39 30.10
C PHE A 471 -12.23 10.11 28.75
N LYS A 472 -12.55 9.36 27.68
CA LYS A 472 -12.78 9.87 26.32
C LYS A 472 -11.61 10.69 25.75
N VAL A 473 -10.38 10.28 26.08
CA VAL A 473 -9.14 10.88 25.58
C VAL A 473 -8.33 9.83 24.82
N SER A 474 -7.37 10.24 23.99
CA SER A 474 -6.46 9.28 23.36
C SER A 474 -5.38 8.79 24.33
N THR A 475 -4.87 7.58 24.10
CA THR A 475 -3.71 7.05 24.84
C THR A 475 -2.52 7.98 24.73
N GLN A 476 -2.31 8.59 23.57
CA GLN A 476 -1.22 9.52 23.33
C GLN A 476 -1.39 10.82 24.14
N GLN A 477 -2.62 11.32 24.31
CA GLN A 477 -2.90 12.46 25.20
C GLN A 477 -2.69 12.08 26.66
N LEU A 478 -3.20 10.94 27.12
CA LEU A 478 -3.04 10.47 28.49
C LEU A 478 -1.57 10.24 28.86
N MET A 479 -0.77 9.68 27.95
CA MET A 479 0.67 9.49 28.10
C MET A 479 1.41 10.83 28.16
N ALA A 480 1.03 11.78 27.29
CA ALA A 480 1.63 13.12 27.27
C ALA A 480 1.32 13.94 28.53
N TRP A 481 0.17 13.73 29.18
CA TRP A 481 -0.18 14.41 30.45
C TRP A 481 0.57 13.89 31.67
N ASN A 482 1.13 12.68 31.58
CA ASN A 482 1.73 11.95 32.69
C ASN A 482 3.20 11.60 32.46
N ASP A 483 3.81 12.16 31.40
CA ASP A 483 5.20 11.91 30.99
C ASP A 483 5.55 10.42 30.84
N ILE A 484 4.60 9.61 30.32
CA ILE A 484 4.76 8.16 30.17
C ILE A 484 5.27 7.83 28.76
N SER A 485 6.42 7.16 28.68
CA SER A 485 7.00 6.67 27.43
C SER A 485 6.44 5.29 27.02
N THR A 486 6.49 4.97 25.72
CA THR A 486 5.93 3.72 25.15
C THR A 486 6.54 2.44 25.70
N ASN A 487 7.68 2.53 26.38
CA ASN A 487 8.45 1.37 26.84
C ASN A 487 8.35 1.13 28.36
N LYS A 488 7.53 1.90 29.08
CA LYS A 488 7.38 1.74 30.54
C LYS A 488 5.93 1.37 30.90
N PRO A 489 5.66 0.16 31.42
CA PRO A 489 4.32 -0.24 31.83
C PRO A 489 3.87 0.56 33.06
N ILE A 490 2.58 0.92 33.09
CA ILE A 490 1.94 1.53 34.26
C ILE A 490 1.68 0.45 35.33
N GLN A 491 1.70 0.83 36.61
CA GLN A 491 1.46 -0.11 37.71
C GLN A 491 0.17 0.22 38.49
N PRO A 492 -0.56 -0.79 38.99
CA PRO A 492 -1.65 -0.58 39.94
C PRO A 492 -1.18 0.26 41.15
N GLY A 493 -1.98 1.24 41.56
CA GLY A 493 -1.66 2.20 42.62
C GLY A 493 -1.00 3.50 42.13
N GLN A 494 -0.51 3.55 40.89
CA GLN A 494 0.06 4.78 40.32
C GLN A 494 -1.04 5.81 40.02
N LYS A 495 -0.77 7.09 40.33
CA LYS A 495 -1.68 8.21 40.04
C LYS A 495 -1.46 8.74 38.62
N LEU A 496 -2.55 8.94 37.87
CA LEU A 496 -2.56 9.62 36.57
C LEU A 496 -3.38 10.90 36.64
N LYS A 497 -2.85 11.97 36.07
CA LYS A 497 -3.56 13.20 35.75
C LYS A 497 -4.39 13.00 34.50
N ILE A 498 -5.69 13.26 34.58
CA ILE A 498 -6.61 13.12 33.46
C ILE A 498 -7.40 14.41 33.30
N ALA A 499 -7.29 15.06 32.15
CA ALA A 499 -8.19 16.17 31.81
C ALA A 499 -9.47 15.60 31.18
N SER A 500 -10.64 16.03 31.64
CA SER A 500 -11.91 15.66 31.00
C SER A 500 -12.09 16.43 29.70
N ALA A 501 -12.53 15.74 28.64
CA ALA A 501 -13.09 16.38 27.46
C ALA A 501 -14.58 16.64 27.75
N GLY A 502 -15.00 17.91 27.72
CA GLY A 502 -16.42 18.29 27.66
C GLY A 502 -17.05 17.89 26.34
#